data_AF-A0A536QX63-F1
#
_entry.id   AF-A0A536QX63-F1
#
_cell.length_a   1.000
_cell.length_b   1.000
_cell.length_c   1.000
_cell.angle_alpha   90.00
_cell.angle_beta   90.00
_cell.angle_gamma   90.00
#
_symmetry.space_group_name_H-M   'P 1'
#
loop_
_entity.id
_entity.type
_entity.pdbx_description
1 polymer ?
#
loop_
_entity_poly.entity_id
_entity_poly.type
_entity_poly.pdbx_seq_one_letter_code
_entity_poly.pdbx_strand_id
1 'polypeptide(L)'
;MPPKTRAPYQPFEYLEAGTDYREFALAKELERVPPSSYPLDADRTKRLDRILATAPLVSSHDHCVVMPEDIEQIHDYARERRTWTGYAGLAAAGVDVVLEAFLDGMGGWRWDDVLFDLGMRYSDIAHQDFLYRAETKADLDRAKPAGKCALVSTLECATMIEDDVDRVDVLYGFGVRVMGITYSESNGLGSGLREERDGGLTDLGRATVRRMNKLGMTIDVSHCGGQTSLDTIATGERPILITHAGARGLWKTKRMKPDEV
;
A
#
# COMPACT_ATOMS: atom_id res chain seq x y z
N MET A 1 10.74 9.40 16.52
CA MET A 1 10.48 10.25 15.34
C MET A 1 9.61 11.41 15.80
N PRO A 2 9.80 12.64 15.31
CA PRO A 2 8.94 13.73 15.70
C PRO A 2 7.52 13.46 15.16
N PRO A 3 6.49 13.40 16.03
CA PRO A 3 5.12 13.23 15.59
C PRO A 3 4.70 14.43 14.73
N LYS A 4 3.81 14.20 13.78
CA LYS A 4 3.20 15.30 13.03
C LYS A 4 2.19 16.00 13.92
N THR A 5 2.18 17.33 13.89
CA THR A 5 1.34 18.18 14.75
C THR A 5 -0.15 18.15 14.38
N ARG A 6 -0.56 17.33 13.39
CA ARG A 6 -1.94 17.23 12.91
C ARG A 6 -2.43 15.78 12.94
N ALA A 7 -3.46 15.50 13.76
CA ALA A 7 -4.58 14.59 13.47
C ALA A 7 -5.60 14.55 14.65
N PRO A 8 -6.69 15.34 14.59
CA PRO A 8 -7.88 15.13 15.42
C PRO A 8 -9.10 14.63 14.62
N TYR A 9 -8.93 14.30 13.33
CA TYR A 9 -10.02 13.80 12.47
C TYR A 9 -10.33 12.33 12.75
N GLN A 10 -11.61 12.01 12.87
CA GLN A 10 -12.08 10.63 12.91
C GLN A 10 -12.62 10.22 11.52
N PRO A 11 -12.17 9.09 10.94
CA PRO A 11 -12.74 8.53 9.73
C PRO A 11 -14.26 8.51 9.77
N PHE A 12 -14.87 9.03 8.71
CA PHE A 12 -16.32 9.14 8.53
C PHE A 12 -17.05 9.97 9.58
N GLU A 13 -16.40 10.90 10.30
CA GLU A 13 -17.08 11.76 11.30
C GLU A 13 -18.21 12.64 10.73
N TYR A 14 -18.32 12.72 9.40
CA TYR A 14 -19.39 13.39 8.68
C TYR A 14 -20.64 12.51 8.46
N LEU A 15 -20.60 11.24 8.88
CA LEU A 15 -21.69 10.26 8.80
C LEU A 15 -22.19 9.89 10.21
N GLU A 16 -23.42 9.41 10.30
CA GLU A 16 -24.02 8.95 11.55
C GLU A 16 -23.88 7.43 11.71
N ALA A 17 -23.13 7.02 12.73
CA ALA A 17 -22.94 5.61 13.06
C ALA A 17 -24.27 4.93 13.48
N GLY A 18 -24.51 3.71 13.01
CA GLY A 18 -25.77 2.99 13.20
C GLY A 18 -26.89 3.38 12.22
N THR A 19 -26.77 4.52 11.54
CA THR A 19 -27.69 4.97 10.49
C THR A 19 -27.07 4.80 9.11
N ASP A 20 -25.91 5.42 8.88
CA ASP A 20 -25.21 5.40 7.59
C ASP A 20 -24.27 4.19 7.44
N TYR A 21 -23.82 3.63 8.56
CA TYR A 21 -22.91 2.50 8.59
C TYR A 21 -22.97 1.69 9.89
N ARG A 22 -22.59 0.42 9.82
CA ARG A 22 -22.45 -0.46 10.98
C ARG A 22 -21.16 -0.17 11.75
N GLU A 23 -21.26 0.02 13.06
CA GLU A 23 -20.09 0.17 13.93
C GLU A 23 -19.41 -1.17 14.24
N PHE A 24 -18.09 -1.10 14.41
CA PHE A 24 -17.24 -2.18 14.88
C PHE A 24 -16.37 -1.64 16.02
N ALA A 25 -16.12 -2.46 17.04
CA ALA A 25 -15.09 -2.14 18.02
C ALA A 25 -13.71 -2.28 17.34
N LEU A 26 -12.91 -1.21 17.35
CA LEU A 26 -11.64 -1.15 16.64
C LEU A 26 -10.45 -1.17 17.59
N ALA A 27 -9.37 -1.81 17.16
CA ALA A 27 -8.12 -1.83 17.90
C ALA A 27 -7.57 -0.41 18.07
N LYS A 28 -6.88 -0.16 19.19
CA LYS A 28 -6.25 1.14 19.44
C LYS A 28 -5.21 1.47 18.37
N GLU A 29 -5.25 2.70 17.87
CA GLU A 29 -4.21 3.22 16.96
C GLU A 29 -2.88 3.46 17.69
N LEU A 30 -2.97 4.03 18.89
CA LEU A 30 -1.83 4.41 19.71
C LEU A 30 -1.74 3.50 20.94
N GLU A 31 -0.52 3.27 21.41
CA GLU A 31 -0.24 2.50 22.64
C GLU A 31 -0.85 1.08 22.64
N ARG A 32 -1.13 0.53 21.45
CA ARG A 32 -1.63 -0.85 21.28
C ARG A 32 -0.62 -1.89 21.73
N VAL A 33 0.66 -1.59 21.51
CA VAL A 33 1.80 -2.39 21.95
C VAL A 33 2.76 -1.51 22.74
N PRO A 34 3.48 -2.05 23.75
CA PRO A 34 4.47 -1.28 24.49
C PRO A 34 5.51 -0.67 23.54
N PRO A 35 5.85 0.63 23.69
CA PRO A 35 6.86 1.26 22.86
C PRO A 35 8.22 0.61 23.11
N SER A 36 8.97 0.38 22.03
CA SER A 36 10.37 -0.03 22.10
C SER A 36 11.26 1.10 21.58
N SER A 37 12.44 1.26 22.19
CA SER A 37 13.45 2.21 21.71
C SER A 37 14.79 1.50 21.59
N TYR A 38 15.58 1.92 20.60
CA TYR A 38 16.95 1.47 20.47
C TYR A 38 17.88 2.54 21.07
N PRO A 39 18.72 2.21 22.06
CA PRO A 39 19.57 3.20 22.69
C PRO A 39 20.62 3.71 21.70
N LEU A 40 20.69 5.04 21.55
CA LEU A 40 21.66 5.73 20.71
C LEU A 40 22.52 6.64 21.59
N ASP A 41 23.82 6.68 21.30
CA ASP A 41 24.70 7.71 21.86
C ASP A 41 24.36 9.10 21.30
N ALA A 42 24.97 10.14 21.87
CA ALA A 42 24.68 11.52 21.51
C ALA A 42 24.98 11.84 20.03
N ASP A 43 26.02 11.24 19.46
CA ASP A 43 26.43 11.51 18.07
C ASP A 43 25.51 10.80 17.07
N ARG A 44 25.11 9.57 17.37
CA ARG A 44 24.11 8.82 16.60
C ARG A 44 22.75 9.48 16.67
N THR A 45 22.35 9.99 17.84
CA THR A 45 21.10 10.75 18.01
C THR A 45 21.11 12.00 17.13
N LYS A 46 22.16 12.84 17.22
CA LYS A 46 22.31 14.02 16.35
C LYS A 46 22.27 13.68 14.86
N ARG A 47 22.90 12.56 14.46
CA ARG A 47 22.87 12.09 13.08
C ARG A 47 21.47 11.67 12.65
N LEU A 48 20.75 10.93 13.48
CA LEU A 48 19.37 10.52 13.23
C LEU A 48 18.46 11.74 13.10
N ASP A 49 18.55 12.69 14.02
CA ASP A 49 17.75 13.92 14.01
C ASP A 49 17.98 14.72 12.73
N ARG A 50 19.24 14.84 12.28
CA ARG A 50 19.56 15.50 11.01
C ARG A 50 18.91 14.79 9.82
N ILE A 51 18.97 13.45 9.76
CA ILE A 51 18.36 12.67 8.68
C ILE A 51 16.84 12.87 8.69
N LEU A 52 16.20 12.72 9.86
CA LEU A 52 14.75 12.86 10.00
C LEU A 52 14.27 14.30 9.75
N ALA A 53 15.11 15.31 9.95
CA ALA A 53 14.78 16.69 9.62
C ALA A 53 14.80 16.97 8.11
N THR A 54 15.71 16.34 7.35
CA THR A 54 15.93 16.69 5.93
C THR A 54 15.35 15.70 4.93
N ALA A 55 15.33 14.41 5.26
CA ALA A 55 14.89 13.36 4.34
C ALA A 55 13.42 12.99 4.59
N PRO A 56 12.60 12.82 3.53
CA PRO A 56 11.25 12.29 3.69
C PRO A 56 11.31 10.84 4.18
N LEU A 57 10.48 10.51 5.17
CA LEU A 57 10.26 9.12 5.57
C LEU A 57 9.19 8.50 4.66
N VAL A 58 9.59 7.52 3.88
CA VAL A 58 8.72 6.78 2.96
C VAL A 58 8.45 5.39 3.52
N SER A 59 7.20 5.06 3.81
CA SER A 59 6.77 3.67 3.99
C SER A 59 6.44 3.09 2.62
N SER A 60 7.17 2.06 2.22
CA SER A 60 7.07 1.44 0.90
C SER A 60 5.86 0.54 0.73
N HIS A 61 5.20 0.15 1.82
CA HIS A 61 3.96 -0.63 1.80
C HIS A 61 3.32 -0.59 3.18
N ASP A 62 2.06 -0.21 3.27
CA ASP A 62 1.26 -0.32 4.48
C ASP A 62 -0.19 -0.66 4.17
N HIS A 63 -0.87 -1.14 5.21
CA HIS A 63 -2.31 -1.18 5.32
C HIS A 63 -2.70 -0.23 6.43
N CYS A 64 -3.03 1.01 6.08
CA CYS A 64 -3.34 2.07 7.04
C CYS A 64 -4.69 1.87 7.74
N VAL A 65 -5.34 0.72 7.56
CA VAL A 65 -6.64 0.41 8.15
C VAL A 65 -6.49 -0.06 9.59
N VAL A 66 -7.26 0.54 10.48
CA VAL A 66 -7.43 0.08 11.85
C VAL A 66 -8.32 -1.16 11.84
N MET A 67 -7.76 -2.26 12.33
CA MET A 67 -8.44 -3.55 12.38
C MET A 67 -9.49 -3.59 13.50
N PRO A 68 -10.55 -4.40 13.36
CA PRO A 68 -11.44 -4.70 14.48
C PRO A 68 -10.68 -5.29 15.68
N GLU A 69 -11.15 -5.03 16.90
CA GLU A 69 -10.60 -5.67 18.11
C GLU A 69 -10.78 -7.20 18.04
N ASP A 70 -11.92 -7.62 17.53
CA ASP A 70 -12.23 -9.02 17.21
C ASP A 70 -11.95 -9.30 15.73
N ILE A 71 -10.82 -9.97 15.48
CA ILE A 71 -10.36 -10.25 14.12
C ILE A 71 -11.32 -11.14 13.31
N GLU A 72 -12.21 -11.89 13.96
CA GLU A 72 -13.20 -12.71 13.27
C GLU A 72 -14.21 -11.85 12.47
N GLN A 73 -14.37 -10.58 12.85
CA GLN A 73 -15.28 -9.63 12.20
C GLN A 73 -14.67 -8.97 10.96
N ILE A 74 -13.41 -9.25 10.62
CA ILE A 74 -12.67 -8.50 9.60
C ILE A 74 -13.33 -8.58 8.21
N HIS A 75 -13.97 -9.70 7.87
CA HIS A 75 -14.66 -9.85 6.59
C HIS A 75 -15.95 -9.03 6.52
N ASP A 76 -16.72 -8.98 7.62
CA ASP A 76 -17.93 -8.16 7.69
C ASP A 76 -17.57 -6.67 7.68
N TYR A 77 -16.51 -6.32 8.40
CA TYR A 77 -15.95 -4.97 8.39
C TYR A 77 -15.47 -4.53 7.01
N ALA A 78 -14.76 -5.40 6.28
CA ALA A 78 -14.35 -5.10 4.90
C ALA A 78 -15.56 -4.95 3.96
N ARG A 79 -16.61 -5.76 4.13
CA ARG A 79 -17.85 -5.66 3.34
C ARG A 79 -18.66 -4.40 3.63
N GLU A 80 -18.48 -3.77 4.80
CA GLU A 80 -19.07 -2.47 5.13
C GLU A 80 -18.47 -1.35 4.28
N ARG A 81 -17.27 -1.54 3.69
CA ARG A 81 -16.55 -0.61 2.80
C ARG A 81 -16.15 0.73 3.45
N ARG A 82 -16.54 0.95 4.71
CA ARG A 82 -16.17 2.08 5.57
C ARG A 82 -15.19 1.65 6.65
N THR A 83 -14.08 1.07 6.19
CA THR A 83 -12.99 0.71 7.08
C THR A 83 -12.25 1.96 7.57
N TRP A 84 -11.69 1.94 8.75
CA TRP A 84 -11.20 3.12 9.46
C TRP A 84 -9.74 3.36 9.12
N THR A 85 -9.39 4.52 8.58
CA THR A 85 -7.98 4.88 8.35
C THR A 85 -7.35 5.38 9.65
N GLY A 86 -6.19 4.84 10.02
CA GLY A 86 -5.47 5.18 11.25
C GLY A 86 -4.73 6.52 11.18
N TYR A 87 -5.45 7.64 11.06
CA TYR A 87 -4.84 8.96 10.94
C TYR A 87 -4.00 9.35 12.16
N ALA A 88 -4.43 9.00 13.38
CA ALA A 88 -3.66 9.30 14.58
C ALA A 88 -2.39 8.44 14.64
N GLY A 89 -2.47 7.17 14.25
CA GLY A 89 -1.33 6.28 14.11
C GLY A 89 -0.29 6.81 13.10
N LEU A 90 -0.74 7.22 11.92
CA LEU A 90 0.11 7.80 10.87
C LEU A 90 0.79 9.10 11.31
N ALA A 91 0.04 9.98 12.00
CA ALA A 91 0.58 11.22 12.54
C ALA A 91 1.65 10.96 13.60
N ALA A 92 1.41 10.03 14.51
CA ALA A 92 2.36 9.64 15.54
C ALA A 92 3.63 8.96 14.97
N ALA A 93 3.48 8.17 13.89
CA ALA A 93 4.59 7.52 13.21
C ALA A 93 5.53 8.52 12.51
N GLY A 94 5.03 9.70 12.11
CA GLY A 94 5.83 10.72 11.45
C GLY A 94 6.13 10.43 9.97
N VAL A 95 5.37 9.51 9.34
CA VAL A 95 5.54 9.10 7.94
C VAL A 95 5.17 10.25 6.99
N ASP A 96 6.05 10.54 6.03
CA ASP A 96 5.88 11.60 5.02
C ASP A 96 5.18 11.11 3.77
N VAL A 97 5.52 9.90 3.33
CA VAL A 97 4.90 9.24 2.18
C VAL A 97 4.54 7.82 2.59
N VAL A 98 3.32 7.39 2.29
CA VAL A 98 2.89 6.01 2.49
C VAL A 98 2.36 5.44 1.18
N LEU A 99 2.88 4.28 0.78
CA LEU A 99 2.29 3.47 -0.29
C LEU A 99 1.19 2.62 0.35
N GLU A 100 -0.04 3.08 0.19
CA GLU A 100 -1.19 2.45 0.84
C GLU A 100 -1.79 1.37 -0.05
N ALA A 101 -1.77 0.13 0.44
CA ALA A 101 -2.31 -1.06 -0.21
C ALA A 101 -3.75 -1.40 0.22
N PHE A 102 -4.40 -0.50 0.96
CA PHE A 102 -5.77 -0.62 1.44
C PHE A 102 -5.97 -1.90 2.25
N LEU A 103 -7.01 -2.69 2.00
CA LEU A 103 -7.22 -3.97 2.67
C LEU A 103 -6.91 -5.17 1.77
N ASP A 104 -5.99 -5.04 0.81
CA ASP A 104 -5.45 -6.20 0.09
C ASP A 104 -6.53 -7.14 -0.51
N GLY A 105 -7.57 -6.54 -1.11
CA GLY A 105 -8.67 -7.32 -1.69
C GLY A 105 -9.49 -8.14 -0.69
N MET A 106 -9.45 -7.83 0.61
CA MET A 106 -10.39 -8.37 1.61
C MET A 106 -11.85 -8.01 1.29
N GLY A 107 -12.05 -6.89 0.61
CA GLY A 107 -13.31 -6.51 -0.03
C GLY A 107 -13.57 -7.22 -1.38
N GLY A 108 -12.65 -8.05 -1.85
CA GLY A 108 -12.67 -8.70 -3.16
C GLY A 108 -11.71 -8.05 -4.17
N TRP A 109 -11.25 -8.87 -5.14
CA TRP A 109 -10.40 -8.44 -6.25
C TRP A 109 -11.18 -8.22 -7.56
N ARG A 110 -12.51 -8.25 -7.52
CA ARG A 110 -13.30 -7.96 -8.73
C ARG A 110 -13.17 -6.49 -9.06
N TRP A 111 -13.31 -6.18 -10.34
CA TRP A 111 -13.23 -4.83 -10.87
C TRP A 111 -14.06 -3.82 -10.06
N ASP A 112 -15.35 -4.11 -9.88
CA ASP A 112 -16.27 -3.21 -9.18
C ASP A 112 -15.95 -3.07 -7.69
N ASP A 113 -15.47 -4.14 -7.04
CA ASP A 113 -15.09 -4.09 -5.62
C ASP A 113 -13.92 -3.13 -5.41
N VAL A 114 -12.90 -3.20 -6.27
CA VAL A 114 -11.69 -2.36 -6.19
C VAL A 114 -12.03 -0.89 -6.46
N LEU A 115 -12.84 -0.62 -7.49
CA LEU A 115 -13.26 0.76 -7.79
C LEU A 115 -14.11 1.34 -6.67
N PHE A 116 -15.03 0.54 -6.10
CA PHE A 116 -15.85 0.97 -4.99
C PHE A 116 -15.01 1.28 -3.75
N ASP A 117 -14.07 0.40 -3.41
CA ASP A 117 -13.15 0.62 -2.28
C ASP A 117 -12.36 1.91 -2.48
N LEU A 118 -11.70 2.09 -3.62
CA LEU A 118 -10.96 3.32 -3.94
C LEU A 118 -11.83 4.56 -3.77
N GLY A 119 -13.05 4.55 -4.32
CA GLY A 119 -14.01 5.65 -4.19
C GLY A 119 -14.37 5.97 -2.75
N MET A 120 -14.71 4.95 -1.95
CA MET A 120 -15.04 5.11 -0.54
C MET A 120 -13.87 5.68 0.28
N ARG A 121 -12.64 5.19 0.02
CA ARG A 121 -11.43 5.70 0.65
C ARG A 121 -11.19 7.17 0.33
N TYR A 122 -11.25 7.51 -0.95
CA TYR A 122 -11.01 8.89 -1.38
C TYR A 122 -12.11 9.84 -0.91
N SER A 123 -13.34 9.37 -0.78
CA SER A 123 -14.42 10.16 -0.19
C SER A 123 -14.07 10.56 1.25
N ASP A 124 -13.67 9.61 2.10
CA ASP A 124 -13.26 9.91 3.49
C ASP A 124 -12.07 10.87 3.54
N ILE A 125 -11.03 10.57 2.76
CA ILE A 125 -9.80 11.37 2.69
C ILE A 125 -10.11 12.83 2.30
N ALA A 126 -11.14 13.09 1.49
CA ALA A 126 -11.52 14.43 1.08
C ALA A 126 -12.08 15.31 2.22
N HIS A 127 -12.47 14.71 3.36
CA HIS A 127 -13.02 15.43 4.53
C HIS A 127 -11.96 15.84 5.56
N GLN A 128 -10.68 15.53 5.33
CA GLN A 128 -9.59 15.85 6.25
C GLN A 128 -8.39 16.51 5.56
N ASP A 129 -7.46 17.09 6.35
CA ASP A 129 -6.36 17.94 5.83
C ASP A 129 -4.95 17.51 6.31
N PHE A 130 -4.83 16.31 6.87
CA PHE A 130 -3.57 15.70 7.30
C PHE A 130 -2.94 14.84 6.20
N LEU A 131 -3.73 14.00 5.55
CA LEU A 131 -3.31 13.06 4.52
C LEU A 131 -3.90 13.47 3.15
N TYR A 132 -3.23 13.19 2.04
CA TYR A 132 -3.80 13.45 0.71
C TYR A 132 -3.31 12.45 -0.32
N ARG A 133 -4.13 12.20 -1.34
CA ARG A 133 -3.74 11.37 -2.50
C ARG A 133 -2.62 12.06 -3.28
N ALA A 134 -1.52 11.35 -3.49
CA ALA A 134 -0.33 11.81 -4.19
C ALA A 134 -0.15 11.03 -5.50
N GLU A 135 0.04 11.78 -6.58
CA GLU A 135 0.05 11.24 -7.94
C GLU A 135 1.34 11.56 -8.69
N THR A 136 2.12 12.50 -8.17
CA THR A 136 3.35 13.01 -8.79
C THR A 136 4.48 13.12 -7.78
N LYS A 137 5.72 13.23 -8.26
CA LYS A 137 6.89 13.50 -7.42
C LYS A 137 6.74 14.80 -6.61
N ALA A 138 6.12 15.82 -7.18
CA ALA A 138 5.87 17.09 -6.50
C ALA A 138 4.91 16.94 -5.30
N ASP A 139 3.93 16.03 -5.40
CA ASP A 139 3.05 15.70 -4.29
C ASP A 139 3.81 15.02 -3.14
N LEU A 140 4.85 14.23 -3.44
CA LEU A 140 5.70 13.61 -2.42
C LEU A 140 6.58 14.65 -1.74
N ASP A 141 7.20 15.54 -2.54
CA ASP A 141 8.17 16.53 -2.05
C ASP A 141 7.56 17.58 -1.11
N ARG A 142 6.26 17.88 -1.27
CA ARG A 142 5.56 18.85 -0.41
C ARG A 142 5.11 18.27 0.93
N ALA A 143 5.09 16.95 1.11
CA ALA A 143 4.47 16.32 2.28
C ALA A 143 5.18 16.69 3.58
N LYS A 144 6.49 16.48 3.62
CA LYS A 144 7.34 16.80 4.79
C LYS A 144 7.30 18.28 5.19
N PRO A 145 7.60 19.26 4.29
CA PRO A 145 7.58 20.67 4.68
C PRO A 145 6.18 21.16 5.08
N ALA A 146 5.12 20.55 4.56
CA ALA A 146 3.75 20.86 4.96
C ALA A 146 3.32 20.19 6.28
N GLY A 147 4.13 19.29 6.86
CA GLY A 147 3.75 18.51 8.02
C GLY A 147 2.58 17.55 7.76
N LYS A 148 2.40 17.11 6.51
CA LYS A 148 1.30 16.26 6.02
C LYS A 148 1.80 14.91 5.53
N CYS A 149 0.90 13.96 5.31
CA CYS A 149 1.21 12.65 4.73
C CYS A 149 0.73 12.56 3.28
N ALA A 150 1.63 12.19 2.36
CA ALA A 150 1.28 11.86 0.98
C ALA A 150 0.94 10.36 0.87
N LEU A 151 -0.28 10.04 0.46
CA LEU A 151 -0.73 8.68 0.21
C LEU A 151 -0.58 8.36 -1.28
N VAL A 152 0.25 7.37 -1.60
CA VAL A 152 0.39 6.80 -2.94
C VAL A 152 -0.46 5.55 -3.02
N SER A 153 -1.51 5.59 -3.83
CA SER A 153 -2.45 4.47 -3.93
C SER A 153 -1.81 3.29 -4.64
N THR A 154 -1.79 2.17 -3.94
CA THR A 154 -1.10 0.94 -4.32
C THR A 154 -2.09 -0.22 -4.37
N LEU A 155 -2.00 -1.06 -5.38
CA LEU A 155 -2.74 -2.33 -5.46
C LEU A 155 -1.74 -3.48 -5.43
N GLU A 156 -1.93 -4.47 -4.57
CA GLU A 156 -0.96 -5.56 -4.37
C GLU A 156 -0.87 -6.55 -5.53
N CYS A 157 -1.90 -6.57 -6.38
CA CYS A 157 -1.94 -7.40 -7.55
C CYS A 157 -2.76 -6.72 -8.64
N ALA A 158 -2.68 -7.27 -9.86
CA ALA A 158 -3.45 -6.81 -11.00
C ALA A 158 -4.62 -7.74 -11.31
N THR A 159 -5.07 -8.57 -10.35
CA THR A 159 -6.13 -9.57 -10.58
C THR A 159 -7.43 -8.93 -11.12
N MET A 160 -7.75 -7.71 -10.70
CA MET A 160 -8.95 -6.98 -11.13
C MET A 160 -8.95 -6.54 -12.60
N ILE A 161 -7.78 -6.54 -13.26
CA ILE A 161 -7.73 -6.20 -14.69
C ILE A 161 -8.26 -7.35 -15.55
N GLU A 162 -8.34 -8.56 -15.00
CA GLU A 162 -8.81 -9.77 -15.69
C GLU A 162 -8.06 -9.97 -17.02
N ASP A 163 -8.75 -9.88 -18.16
CA ASP A 163 -8.20 -10.02 -19.51
C ASP A 163 -8.08 -8.68 -20.27
N ASP A 164 -8.42 -7.56 -19.63
CA ASP A 164 -8.46 -6.24 -20.25
C ASP A 164 -7.32 -5.34 -19.75
N VAL A 165 -6.31 -5.17 -20.60
CA VAL A 165 -5.14 -4.32 -20.32
C VAL A 165 -5.51 -2.84 -20.18
N ASP A 166 -6.60 -2.37 -20.80
CA ASP A 166 -7.00 -0.97 -20.73
C ASP A 166 -7.52 -0.57 -19.33
N ARG A 167 -7.86 -1.55 -18.49
CA ARG A 167 -8.18 -1.31 -17.07
C ARG A 167 -6.99 -0.76 -16.28
N VAL A 168 -5.76 -0.98 -16.73
CA VAL A 168 -4.57 -0.34 -16.13
C VAL A 168 -4.65 1.17 -16.27
N ASP A 169 -5.09 1.68 -17.43
CA ASP A 169 -5.25 3.10 -17.72
C ASP A 169 -6.35 3.70 -16.86
N VAL A 170 -7.45 2.98 -16.67
CA VAL A 170 -8.56 3.40 -15.81
C VAL A 170 -8.10 3.53 -14.35
N LEU A 171 -7.40 2.53 -13.81
CA LEU A 171 -6.84 2.58 -12.46
C LEU A 171 -5.82 3.72 -12.30
N TYR A 172 -4.98 3.94 -13.31
CA TYR A 172 -4.07 5.09 -13.34
C TYR A 172 -4.84 6.42 -13.30
N GLY A 173 -5.92 6.54 -14.07
CA GLY A 173 -6.82 7.70 -14.06
C GLY A 173 -7.49 7.95 -12.71
N PHE A 174 -7.78 6.89 -11.94
CA PHE A 174 -8.26 6.98 -10.56
C PHE A 174 -7.17 7.30 -9.52
N GLY A 175 -5.92 7.49 -9.94
CA GLY A 175 -4.82 7.90 -9.06
C GLY A 175 -3.96 6.74 -8.55
N VAL A 176 -4.18 5.50 -8.99
CA VAL A 176 -3.27 4.39 -8.66
C VAL A 176 -1.91 4.62 -9.31
N ARG A 177 -0.83 4.44 -8.55
CA ARG A 177 0.55 4.69 -9.04
C ARG A 177 1.49 3.51 -8.86
N VAL A 178 1.11 2.54 -8.03
CA VAL A 178 1.86 1.29 -7.84
C VAL A 178 0.88 0.13 -7.99
N MET A 179 1.25 -0.88 -8.78
CA MET A 179 0.45 -2.09 -8.91
C MET A 179 1.34 -3.33 -8.98
N GLY A 180 1.04 -4.31 -8.16
CA GLY A 180 1.68 -5.62 -8.20
C GLY A 180 1.20 -6.45 -9.39
N ILE A 181 2.03 -7.36 -9.90
CA ILE A 181 1.59 -8.26 -10.99
C ILE A 181 0.64 -9.33 -10.45
N THR A 182 1.05 -10.05 -9.41
CA THR A 182 0.29 -11.12 -8.76
C THR A 182 0.24 -10.87 -7.26
N TYR A 183 -0.76 -11.44 -6.60
CA TYR A 183 -0.69 -11.64 -5.15
C TYR A 183 0.01 -12.98 -4.88
N SER A 184 -0.39 -13.67 -3.82
CA SER A 184 0.15 -14.96 -3.43
C SER A 184 -0.22 -16.08 -4.43
N GLU A 185 -1.42 -16.04 -4.98
CA GLU A 185 -1.93 -16.91 -6.04
C GLU A 185 -1.63 -16.32 -7.44
N SER A 186 -1.57 -17.19 -8.45
CA SER A 186 -1.51 -16.75 -9.86
C SER A 186 -2.77 -16.04 -10.30
N ASN A 187 -2.61 -15.17 -11.30
CA ASN A 187 -3.71 -14.63 -12.10
C ASN A 187 -3.37 -14.78 -13.59
N GLY A 188 -4.13 -14.15 -14.48
CA GLY A 188 -3.90 -14.23 -15.93
C GLY A 188 -2.53 -13.69 -16.39
N LEU A 189 -1.78 -13.00 -15.53
CA LEU A 189 -0.54 -12.31 -15.89
C LEU A 189 0.72 -13.13 -15.59
N GLY A 190 0.70 -13.96 -14.55
CA GLY A 190 1.87 -14.72 -14.12
C GLY A 190 1.64 -15.48 -12.82
N SER A 191 2.72 -16.02 -12.26
CA SER A 191 2.66 -16.89 -11.08
C SER A 191 2.93 -16.14 -9.77
N GLY A 192 2.03 -16.36 -8.80
CA GLY A 192 2.21 -15.89 -7.42
C GLY A 192 3.18 -16.75 -6.62
N LEU A 193 3.69 -16.20 -5.50
CA LEU A 193 4.72 -16.86 -4.69
C LEU A 193 4.26 -18.20 -4.06
N ARG A 194 2.95 -18.46 -3.90
CA ARG A 194 2.46 -19.70 -3.27
C ARG A 194 2.44 -20.87 -4.22
N GLU A 195 2.43 -20.62 -5.53
CA GLU A 195 2.34 -21.65 -6.55
C GLU A 195 3.42 -22.72 -6.39
N GLU A 196 3.07 -23.96 -6.73
CA GLU A 196 4.03 -25.04 -6.80
C GLU A 196 5.01 -24.85 -7.94
N ARG A 197 4.54 -24.28 -9.06
CA ARG A 197 5.31 -24.00 -10.26
C ARG A 197 5.17 -22.54 -10.65
N ASP A 198 6.30 -21.88 -10.83
CA ASP A 198 6.38 -20.51 -11.31
C ASP A 198 6.65 -20.50 -12.80
N GLY A 199 5.61 -20.19 -13.58
CA GLY A 199 5.65 -20.19 -15.04
C GLY A 199 6.22 -18.89 -15.64
N GLY A 200 6.54 -17.89 -14.82
CA GLY A 200 6.90 -16.56 -15.31
C GLY A 200 5.69 -15.73 -15.75
N LEU A 201 5.95 -14.71 -16.57
CA LEU A 201 4.89 -13.90 -17.16
C LEU A 201 4.26 -14.58 -18.37
N THR A 202 2.93 -14.50 -18.45
CA THR A 202 2.17 -14.81 -19.67
C THR A 202 2.33 -13.70 -20.70
N ASP A 203 1.87 -13.93 -21.94
CA ASP A 203 1.86 -12.88 -22.97
C ASP A 203 0.99 -11.68 -22.57
N LEU A 204 -0.14 -11.95 -21.90
CA LEU A 204 -0.98 -10.91 -21.30
C LEU A 204 -0.19 -10.15 -20.22
N GLY A 205 0.49 -10.85 -19.31
CA GLY A 205 1.35 -10.24 -18.31
C GLY A 205 2.42 -9.33 -18.90
N ARG A 206 3.07 -9.76 -19.99
CA ARG A 206 4.05 -8.94 -20.71
C ARG A 206 3.42 -7.71 -21.36
N ALA A 207 2.21 -7.83 -21.91
CA ALA A 207 1.47 -6.70 -22.46
C ALA A 207 1.10 -5.69 -21.36
N THR A 208 0.68 -6.17 -20.19
CA THR A 208 0.36 -5.38 -19.00
C THR A 208 1.60 -4.64 -18.46
N VAL A 209 2.75 -5.30 -18.33
CA VAL A 209 4.02 -4.67 -17.91
C VAL A 209 4.38 -3.51 -18.85
N ARG A 210 4.29 -3.74 -20.16
CA ARG A 210 4.53 -2.67 -21.15
C ARG A 210 3.53 -1.53 -21.02
N ARG A 211 2.26 -1.81 -20.74
CA ARG A 211 1.24 -0.77 -20.51
C ARG A 211 1.56 0.06 -19.26
N MET A 212 1.86 -0.60 -18.14
CA MET A 212 2.25 0.07 -16.90
C MET A 212 3.45 1.01 -17.12
N ASN A 213 4.49 0.55 -17.82
CA ASN A 213 5.66 1.38 -18.15
C ASN A 213 5.33 2.59 -19.04
N LYS A 214 4.42 2.45 -20.01
CA LYS A 214 3.97 3.57 -20.87
C LYS A 214 3.23 4.64 -20.07
N LEU A 215 2.39 4.23 -19.12
CA LEU A 215 1.65 5.13 -18.24
C LEU A 215 2.53 5.76 -17.14
N GLY A 216 3.68 5.14 -16.84
CA GLY A 216 4.47 5.50 -15.67
C GLY A 216 3.89 4.96 -14.36
N MET A 217 3.16 3.84 -14.42
CA MET A 217 2.77 3.07 -13.25
C MET A 217 3.97 2.26 -12.77
N THR A 218 4.28 2.37 -11.47
CA THR A 218 5.35 1.59 -10.84
C THR A 218 4.88 0.16 -10.64
N ILE A 219 5.73 -0.80 -10.99
CA ILE A 219 5.41 -2.23 -10.90
C ILE A 219 6.01 -2.77 -9.61
N ASP A 220 5.20 -3.47 -8.82
CA ASP A 220 5.65 -4.21 -7.64
C ASP A 220 5.70 -5.71 -7.94
N VAL A 221 6.75 -6.38 -7.47
CA VAL A 221 6.90 -7.84 -7.59
C VAL A 221 6.97 -8.54 -6.25
N SER A 222 6.69 -7.87 -5.13
CA SER A 222 6.79 -8.41 -3.77
C SER A 222 6.12 -9.77 -3.62
N HIS A 223 4.94 -9.94 -4.22
CA HIS A 223 4.16 -11.17 -4.15
C HIS A 223 4.40 -12.18 -5.29
N CYS A 224 5.16 -11.81 -6.32
CA CYS A 224 5.42 -12.68 -7.45
C CYS A 224 6.36 -13.84 -7.11
N GLY A 225 6.23 -14.93 -7.87
CA GLY A 225 7.27 -15.93 -7.99
C GLY A 225 8.60 -15.33 -8.49
N GLY A 226 9.70 -16.06 -8.31
CA GLY A 226 11.04 -15.63 -8.73
C GLY A 226 11.15 -15.43 -10.24
N GLN A 227 10.71 -16.40 -11.05
CA GLN A 227 10.70 -16.30 -12.51
C GLN A 227 9.76 -15.19 -12.98
N THR A 228 8.57 -15.08 -12.38
CA THR A 228 7.64 -13.97 -12.69
C THR A 228 8.27 -12.61 -12.39
N SER A 229 9.06 -12.49 -11.31
CA SER A 229 9.81 -11.27 -11.00
C SER A 229 10.87 -10.97 -12.06
N LEU A 230 11.69 -11.96 -12.44
CA LEU A 230 12.75 -11.83 -13.45
C LEU A 230 12.17 -11.49 -14.83
N ASP A 231 11.07 -12.12 -15.22
CA ASP A 231 10.38 -11.84 -16.47
C ASP A 231 9.81 -10.42 -16.51
N THR A 232 9.32 -9.93 -15.37
CA THR A 232 8.87 -8.54 -15.22
C THR A 232 10.03 -7.57 -15.42
N ILE A 233 11.17 -7.82 -14.79
CA ILE A 233 12.40 -7.04 -14.97
C ILE A 233 12.85 -7.05 -16.44
N ALA A 234 12.87 -8.23 -17.07
CA ALA A 234 13.32 -8.40 -18.45
C ALA A 234 12.35 -7.78 -19.48
N THR A 235 11.05 -7.72 -19.17
CA THR A 235 10.03 -7.15 -20.07
C THR A 235 9.92 -5.63 -19.93
N GLY A 236 10.17 -5.10 -18.74
CA GLY A 236 10.09 -3.68 -18.43
C GLY A 236 11.29 -2.88 -18.93
N GLU A 237 11.09 -1.58 -19.15
CA GLU A 237 12.10 -0.58 -19.49
C GLU A 237 12.33 0.43 -18.34
N ARG A 238 11.57 0.30 -17.25
CA ARG A 238 11.61 1.16 -16.05
C ARG A 238 11.94 0.34 -14.80
N PRO A 239 12.53 0.95 -13.77
CA PRO A 239 12.72 0.28 -12.49
C PRO A 239 11.42 -0.27 -11.92
N ILE A 240 11.50 -1.42 -11.27
CA ILE A 240 10.43 -2.03 -10.49
C ILE A 240 10.71 -1.84 -8.99
N LEU A 241 9.72 -2.19 -8.16
CA LEU A 241 9.87 -2.24 -6.71
C LEU A 241 9.66 -3.66 -6.17
N ILE A 242 10.31 -3.91 -5.04
CA ILE A 242 9.91 -4.92 -4.06
C ILE A 242 9.49 -4.09 -2.84
N THR A 243 8.23 -3.68 -2.81
CA THR A 243 7.67 -2.80 -1.77
C THR A 243 7.76 -3.40 -0.37
N HIS A 244 7.59 -4.72 -0.26
CA HIS A 244 7.61 -5.43 1.01
C HIS A 244 8.00 -6.91 0.84
N ALA A 245 9.30 -7.19 0.81
CA ALA A 245 9.85 -8.52 1.03
C ALA A 245 11.26 -8.40 1.61
N GLY A 246 11.75 -9.46 2.24
CA GLY A 246 13.14 -9.55 2.72
C GLY A 246 13.98 -10.52 1.89
N ALA A 247 15.23 -10.70 2.31
CA ALA A 247 16.18 -11.60 1.66
C ALA A 247 15.98 -13.07 2.09
N ARG A 248 15.86 -13.98 1.13
CA ARG A 248 15.66 -15.41 1.37
C ARG A 248 16.88 -16.08 1.99
N GLY A 249 18.07 -15.52 1.79
CA GLY A 249 19.28 -15.93 2.49
C GLY A 249 19.18 -15.81 4.02
N LEU A 250 18.35 -14.89 4.54
CA LEU A 250 18.13 -14.70 5.98
C LEU A 250 16.99 -15.59 6.51
N TRP A 251 15.89 -15.67 5.77
CA TRP A 251 14.74 -16.49 6.15
C TRP A 251 14.21 -17.25 4.94
N LYS A 252 14.37 -18.57 4.95
CA LYS A 252 14.09 -19.45 3.81
C LYS A 252 12.59 -19.73 3.64
N THR A 253 11.85 -18.73 3.17
CA THR A 253 10.44 -18.88 2.77
C THR A 253 10.20 -18.35 1.36
N LYS A 254 9.11 -18.80 0.73
CA LYS A 254 8.69 -18.31 -0.58
C LYS A 254 8.38 -16.80 -0.59
N ARG A 255 8.03 -16.24 0.58
CA ARG A 255 7.71 -14.81 0.75
C ARG A 255 8.93 -13.89 0.67
N MET A 256 10.12 -14.42 0.91
CA MET A 256 11.40 -13.70 0.78
C MET A 256 11.97 -13.90 -0.63
N LYS A 257 12.70 -12.91 -1.16
CA LYS A 257 13.28 -12.94 -2.50
C LYS A 257 14.67 -13.59 -2.50
N PRO A 258 14.96 -14.50 -3.45
CA PRO A 258 16.28 -15.10 -3.57
C PRO A 258 17.27 -14.10 -4.17
N ASP A 259 18.57 -14.35 -4.01
CA ASP A 259 19.63 -13.39 -4.36
C ASP A 259 19.69 -13.08 -5.87
N GLU A 260 19.21 -13.99 -6.73
CA GLU A 260 19.14 -13.77 -8.16
C GLU A 260 18.04 -12.79 -8.63
N VAL A 261 17.05 -12.47 -7.77
CA VAL A 261 15.95 -11.52 -8.04
C VAL A 261 16.25 -10.18 -7.41
#